data_AF-A0A6G3Z351-F1
#
_entry.id   AF-A0A6G3Z351-F1
#
_cell.length_a   1.000
_cell.length_b   1.000
_cell.length_c   1.000
_cell.angle_alpha   90.00
_cell.angle_beta   90.00
_cell.angle_gamma   90.00
#
_symmetry.space_group_name_H-M   'P 1'
#
loop_
_entity.id
_entity.type
_entity.pdbx_description
1 polymer ?
#
loop_
_entity_poly.entity_id
_entity_poly.type
_entity_poly.pdbx_seq_one_letter_code
_entity_poly.pdbx_strand_id
1 'polypeptide(L)'
;MPINSPLFDRRPWFQTLFQWQGSVIPAILPRTLFCAGFSLLIAALYAAGIPVALTPLGSLVPSIVLGLLLVFRTNTAYERFWEGRKQWGTLVNTSRNLARQMWVAIQENEESDRITKI
;
A
#
# COMPACT_ATOMS: atom_id res chain seq x y z
N MET A 1 -33.90 11.83 -14.89
CA MET A 1 -32.51 12.21 -15.21
C MET A 1 -31.61 11.04 -14.83
N PRO A 2 -31.04 10.27 -15.78
CA PRO A 2 -30.20 9.13 -15.42
C PRO A 2 -28.85 9.63 -14.88
N ILE A 3 -28.49 9.18 -13.68
CA ILE A 3 -27.24 9.48 -13.02
C ILE A 3 -26.17 8.55 -13.61
N ASN A 4 -25.43 9.03 -14.60
CA ASN A 4 -24.21 8.38 -15.07
C ASN A 4 -23.09 8.66 -14.06
N SER A 5 -22.85 7.73 -13.12
CA SER A 5 -21.72 7.80 -12.20
C SER A 5 -20.44 7.26 -12.88
N PRO A 6 -19.34 8.04 -12.99
CA PRO A 6 -18.10 7.58 -13.61
C PRO A 6 -17.21 6.86 -12.58
N LEU A 7 -17.74 5.91 -11.81
CA LEU A 7 -17.01 5.27 -10.72
C LEU A 7 -16.19 4.03 -11.14
N PHE A 8 -16.31 3.59 -12.39
CA PHE A 8 -15.50 2.51 -12.95
C PHE A 8 -14.99 2.90 -14.34
N ASP A 9 -14.00 3.78 -14.37
CA ASP A 9 -13.15 3.99 -15.53
C ASP A 9 -12.41 2.66 -15.79
N ARG A 10 -12.88 1.85 -16.76
CA ARG A 10 -12.21 0.61 -17.19
C ARG A 10 -10.94 0.95 -17.94
N ARG A 11 -9.97 1.57 -17.27
CA ARG A 11 -8.62 1.68 -17.81
C ARG A 11 -8.12 0.24 -18.01
N PRO A 12 -7.59 -0.10 -19.20
CA PRO A 12 -7.07 -1.43 -19.41
C PRO A 12 -5.97 -1.66 -18.38
N TRP A 13 -6.15 -2.66 -17.51
CA TRP A 13 -5.25 -2.97 -16.39
C TRP A 13 -3.79 -3.11 -16.82
N PHE A 14 -3.54 -3.47 -18.09
CA PHE A 14 -2.23 -3.48 -18.72
C PHE A 14 -1.53 -2.11 -18.74
N GLN A 15 -2.27 -1.00 -18.91
CA GLN A 15 -1.67 0.34 -18.84
C GLN A 15 -1.23 0.69 -17.42
N THR A 16 -1.87 0.12 -16.40
CA THR A 16 -1.45 0.27 -14.99
C THR A 16 -0.14 -0.46 -14.70
N LEU A 17 0.15 -1.58 -15.40
CA LEU A 17 1.41 -2.31 -15.23
C LEU A 17 2.64 -1.47 -15.63
N PHE A 18 2.50 -0.61 -16.63
CA PHE A 18 3.59 0.21 -17.17
C PHE A 18 3.68 1.61 -16.54
N GLN A 19 2.97 1.87 -15.45
CA GLN A 19 3.12 3.13 -14.72
C GLN A 19 4.44 3.12 -13.94
N TRP A 20 5.33 4.06 -14.25
CA TRP A 20 6.63 4.18 -13.59
C TRP A 20 6.56 4.94 -12.26
N GLN A 21 5.71 5.97 -12.18
CA GLN A 21 5.58 6.82 -11.00
C GLN A 21 4.63 6.18 -9.98
N GLY A 22 5.12 5.92 -8.76
CA GLY A 22 4.35 5.26 -7.69
C GLY A 22 4.31 3.73 -7.77
N SER A 23 5.04 3.12 -8.73
CA SER A 23 5.14 1.67 -8.85
C SER A 23 6.21 1.07 -7.91
N VAL A 24 6.00 -0.19 -7.53
CA VAL A 24 6.96 -0.97 -6.73
C VAL A 24 8.14 -1.44 -7.59
N ILE A 25 7.99 -1.45 -8.92
CA ILE A 25 8.99 -1.90 -9.90
C ILE A 25 10.37 -1.25 -9.68
N PRO A 26 10.52 0.09 -9.68
CA PRO A 26 11.82 0.73 -9.48
C PRO A 26 12.45 0.41 -8.11
N ALA A 27 11.65 0.11 -7.09
CA ALA A 27 12.15 -0.24 -5.76
C ALA A 27 12.74 -1.66 -5.69
N ILE A 28 12.19 -2.62 -6.45
CA ILE A 28 12.68 -4.01 -6.47
C ILE A 28 13.69 -4.28 -7.60
N LEU A 29 13.70 -3.47 -8.65
CA LEU A 29 14.53 -3.63 -9.85
C LEU A 29 16.03 -3.88 -9.56
N PRO A 30 16.72 -3.11 -8.69
CA PRO A 30 18.15 -3.36 -8.45
C PRO A 30 18.39 -4.73 -7.80
N ARG A 31 17.49 -5.18 -6.92
CA ARG A 31 17.59 -6.48 -6.24
C ARG A 31 17.34 -7.63 -7.21
N THR A 32 16.34 -7.50 -8.08
CA THR A 32 16.02 -8.55 -9.06
C THR A 32 17.11 -8.67 -10.13
N LEU A 33 17.67 -7.55 -10.61
CA LEU A 33 18.78 -7.56 -11.56
C LEU A 33 20.03 -8.21 -10.98
N PHE A 34 20.34 -7.94 -9.70
CA PHE A 34 21.46 -8.59 -9.03
C PHE A 34 21.28 -10.12 -8.95
N CYS A 35 20.10 -10.59 -8.53
CA CYS A 35 19.79 -12.03 -8.50
C CYS A 35 19.81 -12.66 -9.90
N ALA A 36 19.29 -11.97 -10.92
CA ALA A 36 19.33 -12.45 -12.30
C ALA A 36 20.76 -12.56 -12.83
N GLY A 37 21.61 -11.56 -12.57
CA GLY A 37 23.03 -11.59 -12.92
C GLY A 37 23.77 -12.73 -12.23
N PHE A 38 23.54 -12.94 -10.93
CA PHE A 38 24.11 -14.05 -10.18
C PHE A 38 23.65 -15.42 -10.71
N SER A 39 22.36 -15.55 -11.06
CA SER A 39 21.82 -16.75 -11.67
C SER A 39 22.47 -17.06 -13.03
N LEU A 40 22.67 -16.03 -13.86
CA LEU A 40 23.32 -16.16 -15.16
C LEU A 40 24.80 -16.54 -15.03
N LEU A 41 25.49 -16.00 -14.02
CA LEU A 41 26.87 -16.39 -13.67
C LEU A 41 26.96 -17.88 -13.32
N ILE A 42 26.08 -18.38 -12.45
CA ILE A 42 26.06 -19.82 -12.08
C ILE A 42 25.78 -20.68 -13.31
N ALA A 43 24.82 -20.28 -14.15
CA ALA A 43 24.49 -21.01 -15.38
C ALA A 43 25.70 -21.08 -16.34
N ALA A 44 26.46 -19.99 -16.48
CA ALA A 44 27.67 -19.97 -17.30
C ALA A 44 28.79 -20.87 -16.73
N LEU A 45 28.98 -20.86 -15.41
CA LEU A 45 29.96 -21.73 -14.73
C LEU A 45 29.60 -23.22 -14.86
N TYR A 46 28.31 -23.55 -14.80
CA TYR A 46 27.83 -24.91 -15.06
C TYR A 46 28.08 -25.34 -16.52
N ALA A 47 27.82 -24.45 -17.48
CA ALA A 47 28.11 -24.71 -18.89
C ALA A 47 29.62 -24.87 -19.17
N ALA A 48 30.48 -24.23 -18.37
CA ALA A 48 31.94 -24.38 -18.41
C ALA A 48 32.44 -25.70 -17.79
N GLY A 49 31.55 -26.58 -17.32
CA GLY A 49 31.90 -27.92 -16.83
C GLY A 49 32.27 -27.99 -15.35
N ILE A 50 32.03 -26.93 -14.57
CA ILE A 50 32.25 -26.96 -13.12
C ILE A 50 31.07 -27.69 -12.47
N PRO A 51 31.28 -28.78 -11.71
CA PRO A 51 30.19 -29.49 -11.05
C PRO A 51 29.64 -28.64 -9.90
N VAL A 52 28.49 -28.00 -10.14
CA VAL A 52 27.74 -27.27 -9.12
C VAL A 52 26.70 -28.22 -8.52
N ALA A 53 27.04 -28.86 -7.40
CA ALA A 53 26.10 -29.70 -6.67
C ALA A 53 25.23 -28.84 -5.74
N LEU A 54 23.93 -28.76 -6.03
CA LEU A 54 22.91 -28.17 -5.15
C LEU A 54 21.99 -29.28 -4.66
N THR A 55 21.97 -29.53 -3.35
CA THR A 55 21.05 -30.49 -2.74
C THR A 55 19.64 -29.89 -2.65
N PRO A 56 18.64 -30.38 -3.41
CA PRO A 56 17.32 -29.72 -3.53
C PRO A 56 16.48 -29.79 -2.25
N LEU A 57 16.74 -30.76 -1.38
CA LEU A 57 15.91 -31.04 -0.20
C LEU A 57 16.14 -30.06 0.96
N GLY A 58 17.28 -29.36 1.02
CA GLY A 58 17.62 -28.45 2.13
C GLY A 58 16.86 -27.11 2.10
N SER A 59 16.31 -26.71 0.95
CA SER A 59 15.73 -25.38 0.75
C SER A 59 14.21 -25.31 0.99
N LEU A 60 13.51 -26.44 1.12
CA LEU A 60 12.05 -26.47 1.26
C LEU A 60 11.58 -25.85 2.58
N VAL A 61 12.17 -26.27 3.71
CA VAL A 61 11.78 -25.79 5.04
C VAL A 61 12.00 -24.28 5.19
N PRO A 62 13.17 -23.70 4.85
CA PRO A 62 13.37 -22.26 4.91
C PRO A 62 12.40 -21.48 4.01
N SER A 63 12.07 -22.00 2.81
CA SER A 63 11.19 -21.31 1.87
C SER A 63 9.76 -21.18 2.39
N ILE A 64 9.23 -22.24 3.01
CA ILE A 64 7.88 -22.24 3.59
C ILE A 64 7.82 -21.27 4.77
N VAL A 65 8.81 -21.31 5.66
CA VAL A 65 8.87 -20.41 6.82
C VAL A 65 8.97 -18.95 6.38
N LEU A 66 9.83 -18.65 5.40
CA LEU A 66 9.94 -17.29 4.85
C LEU A 66 8.64 -16.80 4.22
N GLY A 67 7.94 -17.66 3.46
CA GLY A 67 6.63 -17.34 2.89
C GLY A 67 5.59 -17.03 3.96
N LEU A 68 5.50 -17.86 4.99
CA LEU A 68 4.56 -17.67 6.09
C LEU A 68 4.84 -16.38 6.88
N LEU A 69 6.11 -16.12 7.21
CA LEU A 69 6.51 -14.91 7.91
C LEU A 69 6.21 -13.65 7.10
N LEU A 70 6.39 -13.70 5.78
CA LEU A 70 6.06 -12.58 4.90
C LEU A 70 4.56 -12.27 4.96
N VAL A 71 3.70 -13.29 4.87
CA VAL A 71 2.24 -13.14 4.93
C VAL A 71 1.80 -12.52 6.26
N PHE A 72 2.31 -13.03 7.39
CA PHE A 72 1.99 -12.47 8.69
C PHE A 72 2.45 -11.01 8.82
N ARG A 73 3.67 -10.71 8.37
CA ARG A 73 4.20 -9.34 8.39
C ARG A 73 3.35 -8.39 7.55
N THR A 74 2.95 -8.79 6.35
CA THR A 74 2.11 -7.96 5.48
C THR A 74 0.71 -7.76 6.07
N ASN A 75 0.13 -8.81 6.65
CA ASN A 75 -1.19 -8.72 7.30
C ASN A 75 -1.18 -7.76 8.49
N THR A 76 -0.18 -7.87 9.39
CA THR A 76 -0.07 -6.96 10.54
C THR A 76 0.18 -5.51 10.09
N ALA A 77 1.02 -5.29 9.08
CA ALA A 77 1.23 -3.95 8.54
C ALA A 77 -0.05 -3.36 7.92
N TYR A 78 -0.83 -4.19 7.21
CA TYR A 78 -2.10 -3.79 6.63
C TYR A 78 -3.14 -3.41 7.69
N GLU A 79 -3.30 -4.23 8.74
CA GLU A 79 -4.21 -3.92 9.85
C GLU A 79 -3.85 -2.59 10.51
N ARG A 80 -2.56 -2.33 10.79
CA ARG A 80 -2.11 -1.04 11.35
C ARG A 80 -2.41 0.14 10.44
N PHE A 81 -2.17 -0.01 9.13
CA PHE A 81 -2.49 1.02 8.16
C PHE A 81 -4.00 1.31 8.14
N TRP A 82 -4.82 0.26 8.15
CA TRP A 82 -6.27 0.37 8.14
C TRP A 82 -6.83 0.96 9.43
N GLU A 83 -6.30 0.56 10.57
CA GLU A 83 -6.64 1.14 11.88
C GLU A 83 -6.31 2.63 11.95
N GLY A 84 -5.12 3.04 11.49
CA GLY A 84 -4.74 4.45 11.41
C GLY A 84 -5.68 5.27 10.52
N ARG A 85 -6.09 4.72 9.37
CA ARG A 85 -7.09 5.34 8.48
C ARG A 85 -8.44 5.53 9.17
N LYS A 86 -8.91 4.54 9.94
CA LYS A 86 -10.16 4.66 10.73
C LYS A 86 -10.04 5.75 11.78
N GLN A 87 -8.97 5.75 12.56
CA GLN A 87 -8.73 6.74 13.62
C GLN A 87 -8.67 8.17 13.06
N TRP A 88 -7.99 8.36 11.93
CA TRP A 88 -7.97 9.66 11.23
C TRP A 88 -9.37 10.09 10.80
N GLY A 89 -10.18 9.18 10.26
CA GLY A 89 -11.57 9.45 9.91
C GLY A 89 -12.41 9.87 11.13
N THR A 90 -12.24 9.18 12.26
CA THR A 90 -12.88 9.52 13.53
C THR A 90 -12.45 10.90 14.01
N LEU A 91 -11.16 11.23 13.99
CA LEU A 91 -10.65 12.54 14.39
C LEU A 91 -11.29 13.68 13.59
N VAL A 92 -11.37 13.52 12.27
CA VAL A 92 -12.00 14.51 11.37
C VAL A 92 -13.50 14.62 11.64
N ASN A 93 -14.19 13.53 11.96
CA ASN A 93 -15.60 13.59 12.30
C ASN A 93 -15.84 14.28 13.65
N THR A 94 -15.02 13.95 14.65
CA THR A 94 -15.08 14.56 15.99
C THR A 94 -14.78 16.05 15.93
N SER A 95 -13.78 16.50 15.15
CA SER A 95 -13.50 17.93 14.99
C SER A 95 -14.66 18.68 14.32
N ARG A 96 -15.30 18.09 13.30
CA ARG A 96 -16.52 18.66 12.69
C ARG A 96 -17.70 18.69 13.65
N ASN A 97 -17.88 17.65 14.46
CA ASN A 97 -18.91 17.62 15.51
C ASN A 97 -18.65 18.71 16.55
N LEU A 98 -17.41 18.87 16.99
CA LEU A 98 -17.02 19.90 17.95
C LEU A 98 -17.29 21.30 17.39
N ALA A 99 -16.89 21.57 16.14
CA ALA A 99 -17.17 22.84 15.49
C ALA A 99 -18.68 23.14 15.43
N ARG A 100 -19.51 22.14 15.09
CA ARG A 100 -20.97 22.27 15.13
C ARG A 100 -21.52 22.49 16.53
N GLN A 101 -20.97 21.84 17.54
CA GLN A 101 -21.41 22.02 18.92
C GLN A 101 -21.05 23.43 19.42
N MET A 102 -19.84 23.91 19.16
CA MET A 102 -19.43 25.29 19.49
C MET A 102 -20.37 26.30 18.82
N TRP A 103 -20.68 26.08 17.55
CA TRP A 103 -21.60 26.92 16.81
C TRP A 103 -22.98 27.07 17.45
N VAL A 104 -23.54 25.96 17.94
CA VAL A 104 -24.88 25.94 18.54
C VAL A 104 -24.85 26.38 20.01
N ALA A 105 -23.78 26.02 20.75
CA ALA A 105 -23.70 26.23 22.19
C ALA A 105 -23.29 27.67 22.58
N ILE A 106 -22.55 28.38 21.73
CA ILE A 106 -22.15 29.76 21.98
C ILE A 106 -23.37 30.67 21.71
N GLN A 107 -23.88 31.28 22.79
CA GLN A 107 -24.98 32.24 22.73
C GLN A 107 -24.54 33.52 22.01
N GLU A 108 -25.38 34.00 21.10
CA GLU A 108 -25.20 35.28 20.43
C GLU A 108 -25.63 36.40 21.38
N ASN A 109 -24.69 37.26 21.76
CA ASN A 109 -24.98 38.40 22.64
C ASN A 109 -25.35 39.66 21.83
N GLU A 110 -24.97 39.72 20.55
CA GLU A 110 -25.26 40.82 19.62
C GLU A 110 -25.89 40.33 18.31
N GLU A 111 -26.74 41.14 17.68
CA GLU A 111 -27.41 40.81 16.41
C GLU A 111 -26.42 40.66 15.23
N SER A 112 -25.26 41.33 15.31
CA SER A 112 -24.13 41.20 14.37
C SER A 112 -23.52 39.79 14.36
N ASP A 113 -23.44 39.13 15.51
CA ASP A 113 -22.88 37.77 15.63
C ASP A 113 -23.78 36.73 14.96
N ARG A 114 -25.09 36.98 14.93
CA ARG A 114 -26.06 36.11 14.25
C ARG A 114 -25.88 36.13 12.73
N ILE A 115 -25.58 37.28 12.14
CA ILE A 115 -25.38 37.42 10.69
C ILE A 115 -24.08 36.75 10.25
N THR A 116 -23.03 36.84 11.07
CA THR A 116 -21.70 36.25 10.77
C THR A 116 -21.70 34.72 10.83
N LYS A 117 -22.72 34.12 11.45
CA LYS A 117 -22.92 32.68 11.42
C LYS A 117 -23.42 32.18 10.04
N ILE A 118 -24.16 32.96 9.25
CA ILE A 118 -24.78 32.43 8.01
C ILE A 118 -23.75 32.31 6.88
#